data_AF-A0AAV9FNY5-F1
#
_entry.id   AF-A0AAV9FNY5-F1
#
_cell.length_a   1.000
_cell.length_b   1.000
_cell.length_c   1.000
_cell.angle_alpha   90.00
_cell.angle_beta   90.00
_cell.angle_gamma   90.00
#
_symmetry.space_group_name_H-M   'P 1'
#
loop_
_entity.id
_entity.type
_entity.pdbx_description
1 polymer ?
#
loop_
_entity_poly.entity_id
_entity_poly.type
_entity_poly.pdbx_seq_one_letter_code
_entity_poly.pdbx_strand_id
1 'polypeptide(L)'
;MADPNLEPQEVRWEELRKEARKIEGDLDVKLSSYAKLGSRFSSADTGSPSVGSSRTWTSMEMEIQSLLEKLQDVNDAMSRCAATASATASVTQKLARHRDILHEFTQEFRRTKGNINSIWEHAELLNSVRDDISEYKASGSISPRVHLLRERAAIHGSISHIDEVISQAQTTRSVLDSQRSLLGGVQGKAKQLSDKFPIIRGLLGAIRKKRSRDTLILSAVIAACTIFIIIYWLSK
;
A
#
# COMPACT_ATOMS: atom_id res chain seq x y z
N MET A 1 13.83 -23.81 37.96
CA MET A 1 12.88 -24.92 37.88
C MET A 1 11.88 -24.56 36.80
N ALA A 2 11.88 -25.26 35.67
CA ALA A 2 10.91 -25.05 34.60
C ALA A 2 9.65 -25.84 34.95
N ASP A 3 8.49 -25.19 34.97
CA ASP A 3 7.21 -25.87 35.21
C ASP A 3 6.89 -26.79 34.03
N PRO A 4 6.68 -28.10 34.25
CA PRO A 4 6.44 -29.08 33.19
C PRO A 4 5.11 -28.87 32.44
N ASN A 5 4.29 -27.91 32.86
CA ASN A 5 3.03 -27.53 32.22
C ASN A 5 3.18 -26.42 31.15
N LEU A 6 4.36 -25.78 31.03
CA LEU A 6 4.59 -24.72 30.04
C LEU A 6 4.79 -25.27 28.61
N GLU A 7 5.50 -26.38 28.42
CA GLU A 7 5.81 -26.91 27.09
C GLU A 7 4.56 -27.29 26.25
N PRO A 8 3.54 -27.99 26.78
CA PRO A 8 2.34 -28.31 26.00
C PRO A 8 1.58 -27.06 25.54
N GLN A 9 1.68 -25.99 26.32
CA GLN A 9 0.98 -24.75 26.07
C GLN A 9 1.68 -23.86 25.03
N GLU A 10 3.01 -23.84 25.04
CA GLU A 10 3.80 -23.21 23.99
C GLU A 10 3.60 -23.89 22.63
N VAL A 11 3.53 -25.23 22.61
CA VAL A 11 3.22 -26.01 21.39
C VAL A 11 1.84 -25.64 20.85
N ARG A 12 0.81 -25.62 21.71
CA ARG A 12 -0.57 -25.24 21.31
C ARG A 12 -0.64 -23.81 20.78
N TRP A 13 0.06 -22.86 21.40
CA TRP A 13 0.13 -21.48 20.93
C TRP A 13 0.78 -21.39 19.54
N GLU A 14 1.87 -22.12 19.31
CA GLU A 14 2.57 -22.09 18.03
C GLU A 14 1.76 -22.77 16.90
N GLU A 15 0.99 -23.82 17.21
CA GLU A 15 0.05 -24.43 16.27
C GLU A 15 -1.05 -23.44 15.84
N LEU A 16 -1.68 -22.76 16.80
CA LEU A 16 -2.69 -21.73 16.52
C LEU A 16 -2.12 -20.57 15.70
N ARG A 17 -0.88 -20.15 15.97
CA ARG A 17 -0.18 -19.14 15.16
C ARG A 17 0.04 -19.57 13.71
N LYS A 18 0.40 -20.84 13.49
CA LYS A 18 0.60 -21.39 12.14
C LYS A 18 -0.72 -21.46 11.38
N GLU A 19 -1.78 -21.87 12.08
CA GLU A 19 -3.13 -21.89 11.53
C GLU A 19 -3.61 -20.49 11.16
N ALA A 20 -3.45 -19.50 12.06
CA ALA A 20 -3.78 -18.11 11.79
C ALA A 20 -3.06 -17.59 10.54
N ARG A 21 -1.75 -17.80 10.41
CA ARG A 21 -0.99 -17.40 9.22
C ARG A 21 -1.47 -18.06 7.93
N LYS A 22 -1.92 -19.32 8.01
CA LYS A 22 -2.49 -20.02 6.85
C LYS A 22 -3.80 -19.37 6.42
N ILE A 23 -4.70 -19.09 7.37
CA ILE A 23 -5.98 -18.43 7.11
C ILE A 23 -5.76 -17.00 6.58
N GLU A 24 -4.80 -16.26 7.13
CA GLU A 24 -4.39 -14.93 6.65
C GLU A 24 -3.94 -14.98 5.18
N GLY A 25 -3.14 -15.98 4.79
CA GLY A 25 -2.73 -16.17 3.40
C GLY A 25 -3.89 -16.53 2.46
N ASP A 26 -4.81 -17.38 2.91
CA ASP A 26 -6.01 -17.74 2.15
C ASP A 26 -6.94 -16.51 1.98
N LEU A 27 -7.07 -15.68 3.01
CA LEU A 27 -7.83 -14.42 2.99
C LEU A 27 -7.25 -13.43 1.97
N ASP A 28 -5.94 -13.23 1.94
CA ASP A 28 -5.27 -12.32 1.00
C ASP A 28 -5.56 -12.69 -0.47
N VAL A 29 -5.43 -13.98 -0.81
CA VAL A 29 -5.71 -14.49 -2.16
C VAL A 29 -7.19 -14.32 -2.52
N LYS A 30 -8.10 -14.64 -1.60
CA LYS A 30 -9.54 -14.56 -1.82
C LYS A 30 -10.02 -13.12 -1.94
N LEU A 31 -9.57 -12.22 -1.06
CA LEU A 31 -9.89 -10.78 -1.13
C LEU A 31 -9.36 -10.15 -2.41
N SER A 32 -8.13 -10.47 -2.80
CA SER A 32 -7.57 -10.04 -4.09
C SER A 32 -8.40 -10.51 -5.28
N SER A 33 -8.91 -11.74 -5.24
CA SER A 33 -9.76 -12.31 -6.30
C SER A 33 -11.14 -11.66 -6.33
N TYR A 34 -11.71 -11.39 -5.15
CA TYR A 34 -13.00 -10.72 -4.98
C TYR A 34 -12.95 -9.28 -5.50
N ALA A 35 -11.91 -8.51 -5.14
CA ALA A 35 -11.70 -7.15 -5.63
C ALA A 35 -11.54 -7.09 -7.16
N LYS A 36 -10.80 -8.04 -7.77
CA LYS A 36 -10.66 -8.15 -9.23
C LYS A 36 -11.97 -8.46 -9.94
N LEU A 37 -12.85 -9.21 -9.30
CA LEU A 37 -14.15 -9.52 -9.88
C LEU A 37 -15.05 -8.26 -9.90
N GLY A 38 -14.92 -7.39 -8.90
CA GLY A 38 -15.52 -6.07 -8.86
C GLY A 38 -15.04 -5.11 -9.96
N SER A 39 -13.73 -5.05 -10.21
CA SER A 39 -13.17 -4.13 -11.22
C SER A 39 -13.57 -4.47 -12.66
N ARG A 40 -13.80 -5.76 -12.97
CA ARG A 40 -14.28 -6.20 -14.29
C ARG A 40 -15.62 -5.56 -14.68
N PHE A 41 -16.47 -5.23 -13.72
CA PHE A 41 -17.76 -4.58 -13.98
C PHE A 41 -17.62 -3.09 -14.26
N SER A 42 -16.71 -2.41 -13.55
CA SER A 42 -16.42 -1.00 -13.82
C SER A 42 -15.84 -0.77 -15.22
N SER A 43 -15.19 -1.77 -15.82
CA SER A 43 -14.60 -1.69 -17.15
C SER A 43 -15.47 -2.28 -18.26
N ALA A 44 -16.53 -3.02 -17.94
CA ALA A 44 -17.41 -3.65 -18.92
C ALA A 44 -18.46 -2.65 -19.41
N ASP A 45 -18.07 -1.82 -20.38
CA ASP A 45 -18.97 -0.93 -21.13
C ASP A 45 -19.95 -1.69 -22.06
N THR A 46 -19.92 -3.03 -22.09
CA THR A 46 -20.57 -3.81 -23.18
C THR A 46 -21.19 -5.16 -22.80
N GLY A 47 -21.37 -5.51 -21.53
CA GLY A 47 -22.00 -6.78 -21.16
C GLY A 47 -22.94 -6.67 -19.99
N SER A 48 -24.22 -6.97 -20.21
CA SER A 48 -25.21 -7.13 -19.14
C SER A 48 -24.65 -8.02 -18.01
N PRO A 49 -24.85 -7.68 -16.74
CA PRO A 49 -24.43 -8.53 -15.64
C PRO A 49 -25.09 -9.91 -15.75
N SER A 50 -24.35 -10.91 -16.22
CA SER A 50 -24.87 -12.28 -16.26
C SER A 50 -25.22 -12.72 -14.84
N VAL A 51 -26.42 -13.27 -14.66
CA VAL A 51 -26.89 -13.91 -13.40
C VAL A 51 -25.86 -14.93 -12.88
N GLY A 52 -25.05 -15.53 -13.76
CA GLY A 52 -23.95 -16.42 -13.38
C GLY A 52 -22.84 -15.72 -12.58
N SER A 53 -22.55 -14.45 -12.84
CA SER A 53 -21.59 -13.66 -12.06
C SER A 53 -22.13 -13.33 -10.66
N SER A 54 -23.44 -13.07 -10.53
CA SER A 54 -24.08 -12.81 -9.22
C SER A 54 -23.86 -13.96 -8.21
N ARG A 55 -24.01 -15.21 -8.69
CA ARG A 55 -23.84 -16.42 -7.85
C ARG A 55 -22.38 -16.64 -7.44
N THR A 56 -21.42 -16.34 -8.31
CA THR A 56 -19.99 -16.53 -7.99
C THR A 56 -19.48 -15.53 -6.95
N TRP A 57 -19.97 -14.28 -6.95
CA TRP A 57 -19.65 -13.35 -5.85
C TRP A 57 -20.24 -13.79 -4.54
N THR A 58 -21.53 -14.13 -4.51
CA THR A 58 -22.18 -14.51 -3.26
C THR A 58 -21.46 -15.70 -2.63
N SER A 59 -21.01 -16.66 -3.45
CA SER A 59 -20.15 -17.77 -3.01
C SER A 59 -18.82 -17.28 -2.40
N MET A 60 -18.12 -16.38 -3.08
CA MET A 60 -16.83 -15.86 -2.62
C MET A 60 -16.97 -15.00 -1.35
N GLU A 61 -18.07 -14.24 -1.21
CA GLU A 61 -18.40 -13.51 0.01
C GLU A 61 -18.63 -14.46 1.19
N MET A 62 -19.39 -15.53 0.99
CA MET A 62 -19.61 -16.54 2.02
C MET A 62 -18.30 -17.22 2.44
N GLU A 63 -17.43 -17.54 1.49
CA GLU A 63 -16.11 -18.11 1.77
C GLU A 63 -15.22 -17.16 2.58
N ILE A 64 -15.12 -15.88 2.18
CA ILE A 64 -14.35 -14.86 2.90
C ILE A 64 -14.91 -14.66 4.31
N GLN A 65 -16.23 -14.58 4.45
CA GLN A 65 -16.89 -14.44 5.75
C GLN A 65 -16.57 -15.63 6.67
N SER A 66 -16.62 -16.86 6.15
CA SER A 66 -16.24 -18.07 6.87
C SER A 66 -14.75 -18.05 7.27
N LEU A 67 -13.85 -17.56 6.42
CA LEU A 67 -12.43 -17.46 6.76
C LEU A 67 -12.16 -16.40 7.84
N LEU A 68 -12.86 -15.26 7.80
CA LEU A 68 -12.78 -14.24 8.84
C LEU A 68 -13.28 -14.76 10.19
N GLU A 69 -14.39 -15.49 10.20
CA GLU A 69 -14.93 -16.13 11.40
C GLU A 69 -13.95 -17.16 11.99
N LYS A 70 -13.37 -18.01 11.13
CA LYS A 70 -12.32 -18.96 11.57
C LYS A 70 -11.09 -18.26 12.14
N LEU A 71 -10.62 -17.16 11.52
CA LEU A 71 -9.49 -16.39 12.05
C LEU A 71 -9.83 -15.74 13.40
N GLN A 72 -11.08 -15.29 13.58
CA GLN A 72 -11.56 -14.80 14.87
C GLN A 72 -11.54 -15.91 15.93
N ASP A 73 -12.05 -17.11 15.63
CA ASP A 73 -12.03 -18.24 16.56
C ASP A 73 -10.61 -18.64 16.97
N VAL A 74 -9.68 -18.66 16.01
CA VAL A 74 -8.25 -18.94 16.27
C VAL A 74 -7.64 -17.83 17.13
N ASN A 75 -7.95 -16.55 16.88
CA ASN A 75 -7.52 -15.44 17.71
C ASN A 75 -8.05 -15.54 19.16
N ASP A 76 -9.29 -15.95 19.33
CA ASP A 76 -9.90 -16.15 20.66
C ASP A 76 -9.27 -17.36 21.37
N ALA A 77 -8.98 -18.45 20.66
CA ALA A 77 -8.24 -19.58 21.20
C ALA A 77 -6.81 -19.20 21.61
N MET A 78 -6.12 -18.39 20.80
CA MET A 78 -4.81 -17.81 21.14
C MET A 78 -4.91 -16.96 22.40
N SER A 79 -5.95 -16.13 22.53
CA SER A 79 -6.18 -15.31 23.73
C SER A 79 -6.38 -16.15 24.99
N ARG A 80 -7.15 -17.25 24.91
CA ARG A 80 -7.32 -18.18 26.03
C ARG A 80 -6.00 -18.87 26.41
N CYS A 81 -5.18 -19.21 25.41
CA CYS A 81 -3.86 -19.80 25.62
C CYS A 81 -2.89 -18.81 26.28
N ALA A 82 -2.91 -17.55 25.85
CA ALA A 82 -2.09 -16.50 26.45
C ALA A 82 -2.52 -16.18 27.89
N ALA A 83 -3.81 -16.23 28.22
CA ALA A 83 -4.31 -15.94 29.57
C ALA A 83 -3.97 -17.03 30.61
N THR A 84 -3.77 -18.28 30.17
CA THR A 84 -3.52 -19.43 31.05
C THR A 84 -2.04 -19.72 31.25
N ALA A 85 -1.19 -19.33 30.29
CA ALA A 85 0.25 -19.24 30.51
C ALA A 85 0.52 -17.90 31.21
N SER A 86 1.56 -17.79 32.05
CA SER A 86 2.01 -16.48 32.50
C SER A 86 2.51 -15.69 31.29
N ALA A 87 1.61 -14.92 30.65
CA ALA A 87 1.82 -14.33 29.33
C ALA A 87 3.08 -13.47 29.33
N THR A 88 4.07 -13.85 28.53
CA THR A 88 5.22 -12.98 28.30
C THR A 88 4.77 -11.76 27.49
N ALA A 89 5.47 -10.62 27.67
CA ALA A 89 5.18 -9.41 26.91
C ALA A 89 5.21 -9.64 25.39
N SER A 90 6.08 -10.55 24.92
CA SER A 90 6.19 -10.92 23.51
C SER A 90 4.98 -11.70 22.98
N VAL A 91 4.38 -12.60 23.77
CA VAL A 91 3.14 -13.31 23.42
C VAL A 91 1.97 -12.33 23.32
N THR A 92 1.86 -11.42 24.29
CA THR A 92 0.81 -10.39 24.30
C THR A 92 0.90 -9.46 23.09
N GLN A 93 2.11 -9.02 22.72
CA GLN A 93 2.34 -8.20 21.53
C GLN A 93 2.00 -8.96 20.24
N LYS A 94 2.39 -10.24 20.13
CA LYS A 94 2.05 -11.07 18.97
C LYS A 94 0.55 -11.27 18.84
N LEU A 95 -0.17 -11.47 19.95
CA LEU A 95 -1.63 -11.58 19.95
C LEU A 95 -2.30 -10.29 19.47
N ALA A 96 -1.84 -9.14 19.98
CA ALA A 96 -2.32 -7.84 19.54
C ALA A 96 -2.17 -7.69 18.02
N ARG A 97 -1.00 -8.08 17.47
CA ARG A 97 -0.78 -8.05 16.03
C ARG A 97 -1.76 -8.92 15.23
N HIS A 98 -2.07 -10.14 15.70
CA HIS A 98 -3.04 -10.99 15.00
C HIS A 98 -4.47 -10.44 15.07
N ARG A 99 -4.83 -9.70 16.14
CA ARG A 99 -6.11 -8.98 16.22
C ARG A 99 -6.16 -7.79 15.25
N ASP A 100 -5.07 -7.04 15.14
CA ASP A 100 -4.96 -5.93 14.19
C ASP A 100 -5.10 -6.43 12.74
N ILE A 101 -4.44 -7.54 12.40
CA ILE A 101 -4.53 -8.16 11.07
C ILE A 101 -5.97 -8.61 10.75
N LEU A 102 -6.65 -9.28 11.69
CA LEU A 102 -8.06 -9.65 11.53
C LEU A 102 -8.95 -8.41 11.30
N HIS A 103 -8.70 -7.34 12.05
CA HIS A 103 -9.44 -6.09 11.90
C HIS A 103 -9.22 -5.47 10.51
N GLU A 104 -7.97 -5.44 10.04
CA GLU A 104 -7.60 -4.95 8.71
C GLU A 104 -8.31 -5.73 7.60
N PHE A 105 -8.25 -7.07 7.63
CA PHE A 105 -8.98 -7.90 6.65
C PHE A 105 -10.49 -7.70 6.70
N THR A 106 -11.07 -7.56 7.89
CA THR A 106 -12.52 -7.31 8.05
C THR A 106 -12.90 -5.95 7.45
N GLN A 107 -12.09 -4.93 7.68
CA GLN A 107 -12.31 -3.59 7.13
C GLN A 107 -12.15 -3.58 5.61
N GLU A 108 -11.11 -4.25 5.09
CA GLU A 108 -10.89 -4.37 3.66
C GLU A 108 -12.06 -5.09 2.97
N PHE A 109 -12.54 -6.20 3.55
CA PHE A 109 -13.67 -6.93 3.02
C PHE A 109 -14.92 -6.04 2.93
N ARG A 110 -15.26 -5.33 4.02
CA ARG A 110 -16.42 -4.42 4.05
C ARG A 110 -16.29 -3.30 3.01
N ARG A 111 -15.10 -2.70 2.89
CA ARG A 111 -14.82 -1.65 1.91
C ARG A 111 -15.00 -2.17 0.49
N THR A 112 -14.41 -3.31 0.18
CA THR A 112 -14.47 -3.93 -1.16
C THR A 112 -15.90 -4.32 -1.50
N LYS A 113 -16.63 -4.94 -0.57
CA LYS A 113 -18.04 -5.29 -0.73
C LYS A 113 -18.92 -4.07 -0.99
N GLY A 114 -18.75 -3.00 -0.21
CA GLY A 114 -19.48 -1.74 -0.41
C GLY A 114 -19.21 -1.12 -1.78
N ASN A 115 -17.95 -1.11 -2.22
CA ASN A 115 -17.57 -0.62 -3.54
C ASN A 115 -18.21 -1.44 -4.67
N ILE A 116 -18.19 -2.78 -4.56
CA ILE A 116 -18.80 -3.67 -5.55
C ILE A 116 -20.31 -3.46 -5.60
N ASN A 117 -20.99 -3.36 -4.46
CA ASN A 117 -22.43 -3.10 -4.40
C ASN A 117 -22.79 -1.77 -5.07
N SER A 118 -22.03 -0.71 -4.81
CA SER A 118 -22.26 0.59 -5.45
C SER A 118 -22.09 0.54 -6.97
N ILE A 119 -21.09 -0.19 -7.47
CA ILE A 119 -20.89 -0.41 -8.91
C ILE A 119 -22.06 -1.21 -9.50
N TRP A 120 -22.55 -2.21 -8.76
CA TRP A 120 -23.69 -3.04 -9.15
C TRP A 120 -24.99 -2.25 -9.24
N GLU A 121 -25.31 -1.46 -8.21
CA GLU A 121 -26.47 -0.58 -8.18
C GLU A 121 -26.43 0.42 -9.34
N HIS A 122 -25.25 1.00 -9.61
CA HIS A 122 -25.07 1.90 -10.74
C HIS A 122 -25.26 1.20 -12.09
N ALA A 123 -24.75 -0.02 -12.25
CA ALA A 123 -24.92 -0.81 -13.47
C ALA A 123 -26.39 -1.20 -13.70
N GLU A 124 -27.12 -1.58 -12.66
CA GLU A 124 -28.54 -1.95 -12.73
C GLU A 124 -29.39 -0.75 -13.15
N LEU A 125 -29.16 0.43 -12.56
CA LEU A 125 -29.85 1.66 -12.94
C LEU A 125 -29.61 2.03 -14.42
N LEU A 126 -28.36 1.91 -14.90
CA LEU A 126 -28.04 2.16 -16.31
C LEU A 126 -28.65 1.13 -17.25
N ASN A 127 -28.72 -0.14 -16.84
CA ASN A 127 -29.33 -1.19 -17.65
C ASN A 127 -30.84 -0.97 -17.79
N SER A 128 -31.53 -0.64 -16.70
CA SER A 128 -32.96 -0.28 -16.72
C SER A 128 -33.23 0.90 -17.66
N VAL A 129 -32.44 1.97 -17.60
CA VAL A 129 -32.58 3.12 -18.52
C VAL A 129 -32.29 2.71 -19.96
N ARG A 130 -31.31 1.84 -20.20
CA ARG A 130 -30.97 1.35 -21.54
C ARG A 130 -32.10 0.50 -22.12
N ASP A 131 -32.72 -0.35 -21.30
CA ASP A 131 -33.85 -1.18 -21.70
C ASP A 131 -35.07 -0.31 -22.04
N ASP A 132 -35.40 0.68 -21.20
CA ASP A 132 -36.46 1.66 -21.47
C ASP A 132 -36.22 2.46 -22.77
N ILE A 133 -34.97 2.90 -23.01
CA ILE A 133 -34.60 3.60 -24.24
C ILE A 133 -34.72 2.66 -25.45
N SER A 134 -34.33 1.40 -25.30
CA SER A 134 -34.36 0.41 -26.37
C SER A 134 -35.80 0.03 -26.72
N GLU A 135 -36.67 -0.13 -25.71
CA GLU A 135 -38.11 -0.34 -25.87
C GLU A 135 -38.77 0.87 -26.52
N TYR A 136 -38.46 2.09 -26.05
CA TYR A 136 -38.94 3.33 -26.66
C TYR A 136 -38.49 3.45 -28.13
N LYS A 137 -37.24 3.11 -28.46
CA LYS A 137 -36.74 3.06 -29.83
C LYS A 137 -37.44 1.99 -30.68
N ALA A 138 -37.65 0.80 -30.11
CA ALA A 138 -38.31 -0.32 -30.78
C ALA A 138 -39.80 -0.04 -31.07
N SER A 139 -40.45 0.80 -30.26
CA SER A 139 -41.82 1.26 -30.49
C SER A 139 -42.01 2.14 -31.75
N GLY A 140 -40.92 2.53 -32.42
CA GLY A 140 -40.96 3.19 -33.73
C GLY A 140 -41.46 4.63 -33.74
N SER A 141 -41.65 5.27 -32.58
CA SER A 141 -42.28 6.60 -32.45
C SER A 141 -41.32 7.80 -32.41
N ILE A 142 -40.11 7.68 -32.97
CA ILE A 142 -39.14 8.79 -32.95
C ILE A 142 -39.53 9.84 -33.99
N SER A 143 -40.34 10.81 -33.55
CA SER A 143 -40.60 12.03 -34.29
C SER A 143 -39.28 12.77 -34.59
N PRO A 144 -39.06 13.30 -35.81
CA PRO A 144 -37.88 14.11 -36.14
C PRO A 144 -37.62 15.25 -35.15
N ARG A 145 -38.67 15.79 -34.51
CA ARG A 145 -38.58 16.83 -33.48
C ARG A 145 -37.88 16.33 -32.20
N VAL A 146 -38.11 15.09 -31.80
CA VAL A 146 -37.48 14.46 -30.63
C VAL A 146 -35.99 14.22 -30.88
N HIS A 147 -35.63 13.86 -32.12
CA HIS A 147 -34.24 13.72 -32.54
C HIS A 147 -33.47 15.04 -32.40
N LEU A 148 -34.03 16.15 -32.89
CA LEU A 148 -33.41 17.48 -32.77
C LEU A 148 -33.29 17.97 -31.33
N LEU A 149 -34.28 17.68 -30.47
CA LEU A 149 -34.21 18.01 -29.05
C LEU A 149 -33.11 17.22 -28.34
N ARG A 150 -32.93 15.94 -28.69
CA ARG A 150 -31.84 15.11 -28.18
C ARG A 150 -30.48 15.61 -28.67
N GLU A 151 -30.36 16.00 -29.93
CA GLU A 151 -29.14 16.59 -30.49
C GLU A 151 -28.77 17.88 -29.74
N ARG A 152 -29.75 18.76 -29.50
CA ARG A 152 -29.54 19.97 -28.70
C ARG A 152 -29.09 19.65 -27.27
N ALA A 153 -29.68 18.65 -26.63
CA ALA A 153 -29.26 18.21 -25.30
C ALA A 153 -27.84 17.64 -25.29
N ALA A 154 -27.48 16.86 -26.32
CA ALA A 154 -26.12 16.34 -26.48
C ALA A 154 -25.08 17.45 -26.72
N ILE A 155 -25.43 18.47 -27.53
CA ILE A 155 -24.59 19.66 -27.72
C ILE A 155 -24.41 20.40 -26.39
N HIS A 156 -25.49 20.59 -25.62
CA HIS A 156 -25.40 21.27 -24.33
C HIS A 156 -24.55 20.48 -23.32
N GLY A 157 -24.67 19.15 -23.28
CA GLY A 157 -23.81 18.28 -22.47
C GLY A 157 -22.33 18.34 -22.92
N SER A 158 -22.09 18.46 -24.22
CA SER A 158 -20.74 18.62 -24.77
C SER A 158 -20.13 19.97 -24.38
N ILE A 159 -20.92 21.04 -24.36
CA ILE A 159 -20.48 22.36 -23.92
C ILE A 159 -20.08 22.33 -22.44
N SER A 160 -20.89 21.73 -21.56
CA SER A 160 -20.52 21.61 -20.14
C SER A 160 -19.26 20.77 -19.92
N HIS A 161 -19.06 19.72 -20.73
CA HIS A 161 -17.84 18.90 -20.67
C HIS A 161 -16.61 19.69 -21.14
N ILE A 162 -16.75 20.54 -22.16
CA ILE A 162 -15.68 21.45 -22.59
C ILE A 162 -15.32 22.43 -21.47
N ASP A 163 -16.28 22.99 -20.74
CA ASP A 163 -16.02 23.89 -19.62
C ASP A 163 -15.24 23.18 -18.50
N GLU A 164 -15.55 21.91 -18.21
CA GLU A 164 -14.81 21.10 -17.25
C GLU A 164 -13.36 20.84 -17.70
N VAL A 165 -13.15 20.49 -18.97
CA VAL A 165 -11.81 20.32 -19.55
C VAL A 165 -11.01 21.64 -19.50
N ILE A 166 -11.65 22.78 -19.76
CA ILE A 166 -11.03 24.11 -19.64
C ILE A 166 -10.62 24.37 -18.19
N SER A 167 -11.49 24.09 -17.22
CA SER A 167 -11.21 24.26 -15.79
C SER A 167 -10.04 23.37 -15.33
N GLN A 168 -10.01 22.11 -15.77
CA GLN A 168 -8.92 21.18 -15.48
C GLN A 168 -7.60 21.66 -16.11
N ALA A 169 -7.63 22.17 -17.34
CA ALA A 169 -6.47 22.74 -18.00
C ALA A 169 -5.94 23.99 -17.29
N GLN A 170 -6.82 24.90 -16.83
CA GLN A 170 -6.45 26.07 -16.04
C GLN A 170 -5.81 25.69 -14.71
N THR A 171 -6.36 24.69 -14.03
CA THR A 171 -5.80 24.14 -12.78
C THR A 171 -4.41 23.56 -13.02
N THR A 172 -4.26 22.76 -14.09
CA THR A 172 -2.96 22.17 -14.48
C THR A 172 -1.93 23.24 -14.79
N ARG A 173 -2.33 24.31 -15.51
CA ARG A 173 -1.48 25.48 -15.77
C ARG A 173 -1.00 26.14 -14.47
N SER A 174 -1.91 26.39 -13.53
CA SER A 174 -1.55 26.96 -12.23
C SER A 174 -0.56 26.09 -11.45
N VAL A 175 -0.75 24.76 -11.49
CA VAL A 175 0.18 23.81 -10.86
C VAL A 175 1.55 23.87 -11.54
N LEU A 176 1.63 23.87 -12.87
CA LEU A 176 2.89 23.98 -13.60
C LEU A 176 3.62 25.30 -13.31
N ASP A 177 2.90 26.42 -13.22
CA ASP A 177 3.47 27.72 -12.84
C ASP A 177 4.06 27.68 -11.42
N SER A 178 3.36 27.05 -10.47
CA SER A 178 3.87 26.85 -9.11
C SER A 178 5.11 25.95 -9.09
N GLN A 179 5.11 24.84 -9.85
CA GLN A 179 6.26 23.94 -9.96
C GLN A 179 7.47 24.62 -10.59
N ARG A 180 7.26 25.47 -11.61
CA ARG A 180 8.32 26.28 -12.22
C ARG A 180 8.99 27.20 -11.19
N SER A 181 8.20 27.84 -10.34
CA SER A 181 8.73 28.69 -9.25
C SER A 181 9.56 27.89 -8.25
N LEU A 182 9.07 26.71 -7.84
CA LEU A 182 9.78 25.80 -6.95
C LEU A 182 11.11 25.32 -7.56
N LEU A 183 11.12 24.94 -8.84
CA LEU A 183 12.34 24.53 -9.55
C LEU A 183 13.35 25.67 -9.65
N GLY A 184 12.89 26.91 -9.89
CA GLY A 184 13.75 28.10 -9.81
C GLY A 184 14.40 28.26 -8.43
N GLY A 185 13.63 28.03 -7.36
CA GLY A 185 14.14 28.02 -5.99
C GLY A 185 15.16 26.90 -5.72
N VAL A 186 14.92 25.70 -6.24
CA VAL A 186 15.84 24.55 -6.13
C VAL A 186 17.15 24.83 -6.86
N GLN A 187 17.10 25.38 -8.07
CA GLN A 187 18.30 25.77 -8.81
C GLN A 187 19.14 26.79 -8.03
N GLY A 188 18.48 27.76 -7.37
CA GLY A 188 19.13 28.72 -6.46
C GLY A 188 19.82 28.05 -5.27
N LYS A 189 19.13 27.12 -4.58
CA LYS A 189 19.69 26.35 -3.46
C LYS A 189 20.82 25.41 -3.88
N ALA A 190 20.69 24.76 -5.04
CA ALA A 190 21.71 23.90 -5.62
C ALA A 190 22.97 24.70 -5.97
N LYS A 191 22.81 25.92 -6.50
CA LYS A 191 23.92 26.85 -6.73
C LYS A 191 24.61 27.23 -5.41
N GLN A 192 23.83 27.58 -4.37
CA GLN A 192 24.38 27.87 -3.04
C GLN A 192 25.12 26.68 -2.42
N LEU A 193 24.66 25.44 -2.66
CA LEU A 193 25.35 24.23 -2.21
C LEU A 193 26.62 23.97 -3.01
N SER A 194 26.59 24.19 -4.33
CA SER A 194 27.75 24.14 -5.22
C SER A 194 28.84 25.11 -4.75
N ASP A 195 28.48 26.32 -4.35
CA ASP A 195 29.43 27.33 -3.86
C ASP A 195 30.06 26.94 -2.50
N LYS A 196 29.41 26.08 -1.70
CA LYS A 196 29.92 25.57 -0.41
C LYS A 196 30.76 24.29 -0.54
N PHE A 197 30.62 23.56 -1.65
CA PHE A 197 31.36 22.31 -1.91
C PHE A 197 32.91 22.45 -1.90
N PRO A 198 33.52 23.54 -2.42
CA PRO A 198 34.96 23.76 -2.35
C PRO A 198 35.47 23.92 -0.90
N ILE A 199 34.66 24.55 -0.03
CA ILE A 199 35.01 24.77 1.39
C ILE A 199 35.08 23.43 2.13
N ILE A 200 34.13 22.52 1.86
CA ILE A 200 34.13 21.16 2.42
C ILE A 200 35.36 20.38 1.93
N ARG A 201 35.72 20.50 0.64
CA ARG A 201 36.96 19.89 0.12
C ARG A 201 38.21 20.44 0.79
N GLY A 202 38.25 21.74 1.08
CA GLY A 202 39.32 22.38 1.85
C GLY A 202 39.46 21.84 3.28
N LEU A 203 38.34 21.72 4.00
CA LEU A 203 38.30 21.17 5.36
C LEU A 203 38.71 19.68 5.38
N LEU A 204 38.22 18.87 4.44
CA LEU A 204 38.60 17.46 4.32
C LEU A 204 40.10 17.30 4.05
N GLY A 205 40.68 18.17 3.21
CA GLY A 205 42.11 18.23 2.96
C GLY A 205 42.93 18.58 4.20
N ALA A 206 42.48 19.57 4.97
CA ALA A 206 43.13 19.98 6.22
C ALA A 206 43.12 18.86 7.28
N ILE A 207 41.99 18.15 7.43
CA ILE A 207 41.85 17.01 8.34
C ILE A 207 42.80 15.87 7.93
N ARG A 208 42.83 15.55 6.63
CA ARG A 208 43.73 14.50 6.10
C ARG A 208 45.20 14.85 6.32
N LYS A 209 45.58 16.12 6.17
CA LYS A 209 46.95 16.62 6.44
C LYS A 209 47.34 16.53 7.92
N LYS A 210 46.40 16.76 8.84
CA LYS A 210 46.65 16.59 10.28
C LYS A 210 46.84 15.10 10.63
N ARG A 211 45.94 14.25 10.15
CA ARG A 211 46.03 12.80 10.35
C ARG A 211 47.31 12.19 9.76
N SER A 212 47.74 12.63 8.57
CA SER A 212 48.98 12.15 7.97
C SER A 212 50.22 12.52 8.78
N ARG A 213 50.25 13.71 9.40
CA ARG A 213 51.34 14.12 10.30
C ARG A 213 51.42 13.22 11.52
N ASP A 214 50.28 12.94 12.16
CA ASP A 214 50.25 12.13 13.39
C ASP A 214 50.70 10.69 13.11
N THR A 215 50.29 10.10 11.97
CA THR A 215 50.76 8.77 11.54
C THR A 215 52.26 8.75 11.24
N LEU A 216 52.80 9.78 10.59
CA LEU A 216 54.23 9.86 10.24
C LEU A 216 55.10 9.93 11.52
N ILE A 217 54.68 10.74 12.50
CA ILE A 217 55.36 10.85 13.80
C ILE A 217 55.33 9.50 14.52
N LEU A 218 54.17 8.84 14.59
CA LEU A 218 54.03 7.54 15.26
C LEU A 218 54.93 6.46 14.62
N SER A 219 54.94 6.36 13.29
CA SER A 219 55.78 5.38 12.58
C SER A 219 57.27 5.63 12.79
N ALA A 220 57.69 6.89 12.87
CA ALA A 220 59.09 7.25 13.11
C ALA A 220 59.55 6.83 14.52
N VAL A 221 58.70 7.02 15.54
CA VAL A 221 59.01 6.61 16.92
C VAL A 221 59.13 5.09 17.02
N ILE A 222 58.18 4.35 16.43
CA ILE A 222 58.23 2.87 16.43
C ILE A 222 59.50 2.39 15.74
N ALA A 223 59.83 2.92 14.57
CA ALA A 223 61.05 2.57 13.83
C ALA A 223 62.32 2.83 14.68
N ALA A 224 62.41 4.00 15.32
CA ALA A 224 63.54 4.34 16.20
C ALA A 224 63.66 3.35 17.37
N CYS A 225 62.56 3.05 18.06
CA CYS A 225 62.55 2.06 19.14
C CYS A 225 62.98 0.67 18.66
N THR A 226 62.50 0.21 17.50
CA THR A 226 62.91 -1.10 16.94
C THR A 226 64.40 -1.13 16.60
N ILE A 227 64.97 -0.05 16.06
CA ILE A 227 66.40 0.05 15.76
C ILE A 227 67.23 -0.01 17.04
N PHE A 228 66.84 0.74 18.09
CA PHE A 228 67.52 0.70 19.38
C PHE A 228 67.52 -0.71 19.99
N ILE A 229 66.40 -1.42 19.90
CA ILE A 229 66.31 -2.82 20.39
C ILE A 229 67.26 -3.73 19.60
N ILE A 230 67.32 -3.61 18.28
CA ILE A 230 68.21 -4.42 17.43
C ILE A 230 69.68 -4.12 17.75
N ILE A 231 70.05 -2.85 17.91
CA ILE A 231 71.43 -2.47 18.29
C ILE A 231 71.79 -3.03 19.67
N TYR A 232 70.88 -2.94 20.65
CA TYR A 232 71.10 -3.51 21.98
C TYR A 232 71.31 -5.03 21.92
N TRP A 233 70.54 -5.73 21.09
CA TRP A 233 70.67 -7.17 20.89
C TRP A 233 71.98 -7.56 20.20
N LEU A 234 72.46 -6.77 19.24
CA LEU A 234 73.74 -7.01 18.56
C LEU A 234 74.96 -6.64 19.41
N SER A 235 74.79 -5.72 20.37
CA SER A 235 75.87 -5.29 21.28
C SER A 235 76.02 -6.22 22.49
N LYS A 236 75.15 -7.21 22.66
CA LYS A 236 75.18 -8.20 23.73
C LYS A 236 75.75 -9.52 23.22
#